data_AF-A0A4Y2EN60-F1
#
_entry.id   AF-A0A4Y2EN60-F1
#
_cell.length_a   1.000
_cell.length_b   1.000
_cell.length_c   1.000
_cell.angle_alpha   90.00
_cell.angle_beta   90.00
_cell.angle_gamma   90.00
#
_symmetry.space_group_name_H-M   'P 1'
#
loop_
_entity.id
_entity.type
_entity.pdbx_description
1 polymer ?
#
loop_
_entity_poly.entity_id
_entity_poly.type
_entity_poly.pdbx_seq_one_letter_code
_entity_poly.pdbx_strand_id
1 'polypeptide(L)'
;MDGMSIRQQAEFDGKEVHGPINLGFNESDDDSLPLAKEAFVLLLVCIKSHWKLPIGYFLSNGLSSTQKQTLIKHCLALLHQNNVIVVSLTFDGLSNNFPMAKQLGCNFDYVNSLKTCSLPLAI
;
A
#
# COMPACT_ATOMS: atom_id res chain seq x y z
N MET A 1 -5.19 -2.39 -1.18
CA MET A 1 -3.78 -2.08 -1.45
C MET A 1 -3.30 -2.99 -2.56
N ASP A 2 -2.38 -2.52 -3.38
CA ASP A 2 -1.79 -3.34 -4.44
C ASP A 2 -0.41 -2.79 -4.85
N GLY A 3 0.44 -3.65 -5.39
CA GLY A 3 1.70 -3.28 -6.04
C GLY A 3 1.55 -3.39 -7.55
N MET A 4 1.73 -2.27 -8.25
CA MET A 4 1.62 -2.23 -9.71
C MET A 4 3.00 -2.11 -10.35
N SER A 5 3.35 -3.03 -11.25
CA SER A 5 4.59 -2.92 -12.03
C SER A 5 4.60 -1.64 -12.87
N ILE A 6 5.73 -0.94 -12.84
CA ILE A 6 5.97 0.26 -13.64
C ILE A 6 7.21 0.08 -14.51
N ARG A 7 7.32 0.90 -15.56
CA ARG A 7 8.52 0.93 -16.40
C ARG A 7 9.67 1.52 -15.58
N GLN A 8 10.78 0.79 -15.51
CA GLN A 8 12.02 1.29 -14.92
C GLN A 8 12.63 2.33 -15.86
N GLN A 9 12.45 3.60 -15.54
CA GLN A 9 12.98 4.70 -16.33
C GLN A 9 13.14 5.94 -15.43
N ALA A 10 14.21 6.70 -15.64
CA ALA A 10 14.35 8.04 -15.11
C ALA A 10 13.85 9.08 -16.14
N GLU A 11 13.05 10.04 -15.70
CA GLU A 11 12.56 11.14 -16.53
C GLU A 11 12.71 12.46 -15.78
N PHE A 12 13.24 13.49 -16.46
CA PHE A 12 13.33 14.84 -15.91
C PHE A 12 12.13 15.65 -16.40
N ASP A 13 11.35 16.21 -15.48
CA ASP A 13 10.12 16.97 -15.80
C ASP A 13 10.36 18.48 -16.01
N GLY A 14 11.62 18.92 -15.95
CA GLY A 14 11.99 20.35 -15.96
C GLY A 14 12.29 20.92 -14.58
N LYS A 15 12.00 20.18 -13.50
CA LYS A 15 12.27 20.56 -12.11
C LYS A 15 13.08 19.52 -11.37
N GLU A 16 12.66 18.26 -11.43
CA GLU A 16 13.29 17.16 -10.70
C GLU A 16 13.33 15.87 -11.54
N VAL A 17 14.18 14.94 -11.13
CA VAL A 17 14.28 13.61 -11.76
C VAL A 17 13.31 12.66 -11.07
N HIS A 18 12.39 12.12 -11.86
CA HIS A 18 11.44 11.09 -11.44
C HIS A 18 11.94 9.71 -11.87
N GLY A 19 11.50 8.65 -11.17
CA GLY A 19 11.81 7.26 -11.54
C GLY A 19 12.58 6.45 -10.50
N PRO A 20 13.54 7.03 -9.76
CA PRO A 20 14.18 6.34 -8.63
C PRO A 20 13.18 5.93 -7.54
N ILE A 21 13.59 5.01 -6.66
CA ILE A 21 12.82 4.64 -5.47
C ILE A 21 12.48 5.89 -4.65
N ASN A 22 11.20 6.05 -4.33
CA ASN A 22 10.70 7.14 -3.49
C ASN A 22 9.63 6.60 -2.54
N LEU A 23 10.00 6.53 -1.26
CA LEU A 23 9.11 6.09 -0.18
C LEU A 23 8.56 7.25 0.67
N GLY A 24 8.84 8.50 0.31
CA GLY A 24 8.37 9.69 1.03
C GLY A 24 9.10 9.98 2.35
N PHE A 25 10.22 9.29 2.65
CA PHE A 25 10.99 9.46 3.88
C PHE A 25 12.39 10.09 3.69
N ASN A 26 12.78 10.38 2.45
CA ASN A 26 14.15 10.80 2.14
C ASN A 26 14.14 12.21 1.53
N GLU A 27 14.87 13.13 2.17
CA GLU A 27 15.24 14.46 1.63
C GLU A 27 16.59 14.43 0.89
N SER A 28 17.24 13.27 0.80
CA SER A 28 18.48 13.12 0.05
C SER A 28 18.16 12.78 -1.39
N ASP A 29 18.28 13.77 -2.28
CA ASP A 29 18.40 13.62 -3.74
C ASP A 29 19.71 12.88 -4.04
N ASP A 30 19.76 11.61 -3.68
CA ASP A 30 20.83 10.72 -4.08
C ASP A 30 20.46 10.14 -5.45
N ASP A 31 20.97 10.78 -6.51
CA ASP A 31 20.83 10.34 -7.89
C ASP A 31 21.35 8.90 -8.12
N SER A 32 22.01 8.28 -7.14
CA SER A 32 22.43 6.88 -7.18
C SER A 32 21.35 5.87 -6.76
N LEU A 33 20.18 6.34 -6.31
CA LEU A 33 19.08 5.44 -5.97
C LEU A 33 18.64 4.62 -7.19
N PRO A 34 18.40 3.30 -7.02
CA PRO A 34 17.97 2.45 -8.12
C PRO A 34 16.58 2.86 -8.61
N LEU A 35 16.30 2.57 -9.89
CA LEU A 35 14.99 2.80 -10.48
C LEU A 35 13.92 1.94 -9.80
N ALA A 36 12.75 2.53 -9.58
CA ALA A 36 11.59 1.83 -9.09
C ALA A 36 11.06 0.85 -10.15
N LYS A 37 10.62 -0.33 -9.70
CA LYS A 37 10.01 -1.37 -10.52
C LYS A 37 8.51 -1.49 -10.30
N GLU A 38 8.04 -1.02 -9.16
CA GLU A 38 6.63 -1.06 -8.79
C GLU A 38 6.20 0.23 -8.08
N ALA A 39 4.91 0.55 -8.19
CA ALA A 39 4.23 1.52 -7.37
C ALA A 39 3.30 0.79 -6.39
N PHE A 40 3.59 0.88 -5.10
CA PHE A 40 2.72 0.36 -4.05
C PHE A 40 1.68 1.43 -3.69
N VAL A 41 0.39 1.11 -3.84
CA VAL A 41 -0.70 2.08 -3.70
C VAL A 41 -1.70 1.66 -2.63
N LEU A 42 -2.05 2.62 -1.77
CA LEU A 42 -3.10 2.54 -0.76
C LEU A 42 -4.29 3.39 -1.20
N LEU A 43 -5.45 2.76 -1.31
CA LEU A 43 -6.71 3.37 -1.74
C LEU A 43 -7.71 3.25 -0.59
N LEU A 44 -8.26 4.38 -0.15
CA LEU A 44 -9.40 4.42 0.75
C LEU A 44 -10.68 4.32 -0.09
N VAL A 45 -11.53 3.35 0.21
CA VAL A 45 -12.80 3.11 -0.49
C VAL A 45 -13.94 3.26 0.51
N CYS A 46 -14.90 4.13 0.20
CA CYS A 46 -16.08 4.28 1.05
C CYS A 46 -17.06 3.13 0.80
N ILE A 47 -17.57 2.53 1.88
CA ILE A 47 -18.53 1.43 1.78
C ILE A 47 -19.96 1.95 1.57
N LYS A 48 -20.29 3.10 2.16
CA LYS A 48 -21.65 3.67 2.14
C LYS A 48 -21.88 4.64 0.98
N SER A 49 -20.85 4.97 0.21
CA SER A 49 -20.91 5.97 -0.84
C SER A 49 -19.94 5.61 -1.97
N HIS A 50 -20.18 6.10 -3.17
CA HIS A 50 -19.44 5.70 -4.37
C HIS A 50 -18.18 6.56 -4.59
N TRP A 51 -17.28 6.62 -3.61
CA TRP A 51 -16.00 7.32 -3.78
C TRP A 51 -14.81 6.49 -3.32
N LYS A 52 -13.68 6.76 -3.98
CA LYS A 52 -12.37 6.20 -3.69
C LYS A 52 -11.34 7.31 -3.71
N LEU A 53 -10.37 7.26 -2.79
CA LEU A 53 -9.32 8.27 -2.64
C LEU A 53 -7.96 7.59 -2.47
N PRO A 54 -7.00 7.77 -3.39
CA PRO A 54 -5.62 7.35 -3.15
C PRO A 54 -5.08 8.11 -1.94
N ILE A 55 -4.66 7.38 -0.91
CA ILE A 55 -4.16 7.96 0.35
C ILE A 55 -2.65 7.76 0.54
N GLY A 56 -2.01 7.01 -0.34
CA GLY A 56 -0.55 6.84 -0.35
C GLY A 56 -0.10 6.10 -1.59
N TYR A 57 1.03 6.52 -2.16
CA TYR A 57 1.73 5.83 -3.22
C TYR A 57 3.23 5.85 -2.93
N PHE A 58 3.90 4.74 -3.21
CA PHE A 58 5.32 4.58 -2.89
C PHE A 58 6.00 3.89 -4.07
N LEU A 59 7.00 4.56 -4.66
CA LEU A 59 7.80 4.01 -5.75
C LEU A 59 8.88 3.13 -5.14
N SER A 60 8.90 1.85 -5.48
CA SER A 60 9.79 0.88 -4.85
C SER A 60 10.32 -0.15 -5.85
N ASN A 61 11.32 -0.91 -5.42
CA ASN A 61 11.82 -2.09 -6.12
C ASN A 61 11.52 -3.35 -5.27
N GLY A 62 10.28 -3.44 -4.79
CA GLY A 62 9.85 -4.50 -3.88
C GLY A 62 9.87 -4.02 -2.42
N LEU A 63 8.69 -3.87 -1.83
CA LEU A 63 8.56 -3.66 -0.39
C LEU A 63 8.55 -4.99 0.37
N SER A 64 9.35 -5.10 1.42
CA SER A 64 9.24 -6.19 2.40
C SER A 64 7.90 -6.16 3.12
N SER A 65 7.48 -7.31 3.66
CA SER A 65 6.26 -7.42 4.49
C SER A 65 6.26 -6.42 5.65
N THR A 66 7.42 -6.25 6.31
CA THR A 66 7.60 -5.31 7.41
C THR A 66 7.45 -3.86 6.95
N GLN A 67 8.05 -3.47 5.82
CA GLN A 67 7.88 -2.11 5.27
C GLN A 67 6.42 -1.83 4.93
N LYS A 68 5.73 -2.77 4.26
CA LYS A 68 4.29 -2.65 3.96
C LYS A 68 3.48 -2.48 5.25
N GLN A 69 3.75 -3.28 6.27
CA GLN A 69 3.07 -3.19 7.55
C GLN A 69 3.25 -1.82 8.22
N THR A 70 4.46 -1.27 8.19
CA THR A 70 4.75 0.08 8.73
C THR A 70 3.94 1.15 8.00
N LEU A 71 3.95 1.14 6.66
CA LEU A 71 3.19 2.08 5.84
C LEU A 71 1.69 2.00 6.12
N ILE A 72 1.15 0.77 6.17
CA ILE A 72 -0.28 0.54 6.44
C ILE A 72 -0.66 1.02 7.84
N LYS A 73 0.14 0.70 8.87
CA LYS A 73 -0.11 1.18 10.24
C LYS A 73 -0.10 2.69 10.32
N HIS A 74 0.83 3.34 9.63
CA HIS A 74 0.89 4.80 9.58
C HIS A 74 -0.37 5.38 8.94
N CYS A 75 -0.80 4.85 7.78
CA CYS A 75 -2.04 5.28 7.14
C CYS A 75 -3.28 5.04 8.02
N LEU A 76 -3.39 3.88 8.66
CA LEU A 76 -4.51 3.58 9.57
C LEU A 76 -4.53 4.53 10.78
N ALA A 77 -3.37 4.88 11.33
CA ALA A 77 -3.26 5.86 12.42
C ALA A 77 -3.74 7.25 11.98
N LEU A 78 -3.31 7.73 10.80
CA LEU A 78 -3.76 9.01 10.24
C LEU A 78 -5.27 9.03 9.98
N LEU A 79 -5.82 7.94 9.44
CA LEU A 79 -7.27 7.82 9.21
C LEU A 79 -8.04 7.86 10.53
N HIS A 80 -7.56 7.15 11.55
CA HIS A 80 -8.16 7.15 12.87
C HIS A 80 -8.15 8.54 13.52
N GLN A 81 -7.02 9.26 13.42
CA GLN A 81 -6.90 10.65 13.90
C GLN A 81 -7.88 11.60 13.22
N ASN A 82 -8.26 11.32 11.98
CA ASN A 82 -9.25 12.08 11.20
C ASN A 82 -10.68 11.49 11.32
N ASN A 83 -10.95 10.69 12.36
CA ASN A 83 -12.26 10.09 12.64
C ASN A 83 -12.81 9.18 11.52
N VAL A 84 -11.93 8.65 10.66
CA VAL A 84 -12.30 7.67 9.64
C VAL A 84 -12.24 6.26 10.23
N ILE A 85 -13.35 5.53 10.15
CA ILE A 85 -13.45 4.14 10.61
C ILE A 85 -13.13 3.21 9.44
N VAL A 86 -12.00 2.52 9.52
CA VAL A 86 -11.62 1.47 8.57
C VAL A 86 -12.06 0.12 9.10
N VAL A 87 -12.94 -0.56 8.37
CA VAL A 87 -13.49 -1.87 8.79
C VAL A 87 -12.83 -3.05 8.08
N SER A 88 -12.09 -2.82 7.00
CA SER A 88 -11.43 -3.86 6.22
C SER A 88 -10.20 -3.35 5.49
N LEU A 89 -9.18 -4.20 5.38
CA LEU A 89 -8.03 -4.02 4.49
C LEU A 89 -8.06 -5.13 3.44
N THR A 90 -8.12 -4.76 2.17
CA THR A 90 -8.15 -5.69 1.04
C THR A 90 -6.83 -5.67 0.28
N PHE A 91 -6.33 -6.85 -0.09
CA PHE A 91 -5.10 -7.05 -0.85
C PHE A 91 -5.21 -8.33 -1.70
N ASP A 92 -4.34 -8.46 -2.69
CA ASP A 92 -4.29 -9.60 -3.61
C ASP A 92 -3.58 -10.83 -3.02
N GLY A 93 -3.59 -11.95 -3.74
CA GLY A 93 -3.05 -13.23 -3.26
C GLY A 93 -1.52 -13.34 -3.24
N LEU A 94 -0.76 -12.25 -3.34
CA LEU A 94 0.71 -12.32 -3.35
C LEU A 94 1.25 -12.81 -2.00
N SER A 95 2.21 -13.75 -2.08
CA SER A 95 2.79 -14.42 -0.90
C SER A 95 3.38 -13.44 0.13
N ASN A 96 3.96 -12.33 -0.32
CA ASN A 96 4.53 -11.29 0.53
C ASN A 96 3.48 -10.54 1.38
N ASN A 97 2.20 -10.54 0.99
CA ASN A 97 1.15 -9.87 1.76
C ASN A 97 0.69 -10.71 2.97
N PHE A 98 0.84 -12.03 2.94
CA PHE A 98 0.41 -12.88 4.07
C PHE A 98 1.25 -12.66 5.34
N PRO A 99 2.61 -12.62 5.29
CA PRO A 99 3.40 -12.23 6.45
C PRO A 99 3.07 -10.84 6.97
N MET A 100 2.81 -9.88 6.07
CA MET A 100 2.36 -8.53 6.45
C MET A 100 1.04 -8.58 7.23
N ALA A 101 0.06 -9.34 6.75
CA ALA A 101 -1.21 -9.51 7.44
C ALA A 101 -1.04 -10.22 8.80
N LYS A 102 -0.15 -11.22 8.91
CA LYS A 102 0.22 -11.82 10.21
C LYS A 102 0.82 -10.78 11.16
N GLN A 103 1.70 -9.91 10.67
CA GLN A 103 2.28 -8.80 11.44
C GLN A 103 1.26 -7.72 11.86
N LEU A 104 0.09 -7.69 11.23
CA LEU A 104 -1.07 -6.86 11.62
C LEU A 104 -2.02 -7.59 12.59
N GLY A 105 -1.76 -8.87 12.91
CA GLY A 105 -2.54 -9.68 13.84
C GLY A 105 -3.47 -10.70 13.20
N CYS A 106 -3.44 -10.89 11.88
CA CYS A 106 -4.21 -11.96 11.23
C CYS A 106 -3.63 -13.35 11.55
N ASN A 107 -4.49 -14.33 11.78
CA ASN A 107 -4.11 -15.73 11.94
C ASN A 107 -4.61 -16.53 10.73
N PHE A 108 -3.69 -17.19 10.02
CA PHE A 108 -3.99 -18.04 8.87
C PHE A 108 -3.72 -19.53 9.13
N ASP A 109 -3.29 -19.90 10.34
CA ASP A 109 -2.84 -21.25 10.66
C ASP A 109 -4.03 -22.24 10.77
N TYR A 110 -5.24 -21.71 10.96
CA TYR A 110 -6.48 -22.48 11.02
C TYR A 110 -7.42 -22.08 9.89
N VAL A 111 -7.23 -22.65 8.70
CA VAL A 111 -8.02 -22.29 7.49
C VAL A 111 -9.53 -22.40 7.72
N ASN A 112 -9.98 -23.37 8.52
CA ASN A 112 -11.40 -23.57 8.84
C ASN A 112 -12.00 -22.46 9.74
N SER A 113 -11.17 -21.61 10.37
CA SER A 113 -11.63 -20.47 11.16
C SER A 113 -11.75 -19.18 10.35
N LEU A 114 -11.28 -19.18 9.09
CA LEU A 114 -11.41 -18.04 8.19
C LEU A 114 -12.89 -17.81 7.86
N LYS A 115 -13.35 -16.59 8.10
CA LYS A 115 -14.71 -16.17 7.79
C LYS A 115 -14.73 -15.50 6.42
N THR A 116 -15.64 -15.94 5.58
CA THR A 116 -15.94 -15.25 4.33
C THR A 116 -16.90 -14.11 4.63
N CYS A 117 -16.49 -12.87 4.33
CA CYS A 117 -17.35 -11.71 4.42
C CYS A 117 -17.65 -11.23 3.00
N SER A 118 -18.89 -11.40 2.54
CA SER A 118 -19.37 -10.72 1.33
C SER A 118 -19.72 -9.28 1.71
N LEU A 119 -18.88 -8.33 1.29
CA LEU A 119 -19.34 -6.93 1.25
C LEU A 119 -20.44 -6.87 0.18
N PRO A 120 -21.62 -6.32 0.47
CA PRO A 120 -22.60 -6.08 -0.57
C PRO A 120 -21.92 -5.24 -1.64
N LEU A 121 -21.87 -5.74 -2.87
CA LEU A 121 -21.35 -5.01 -4.01
C LEU A 121 -22.06 -3.66 -4.03
N ALA A 122 -21.31 -2.58 -3.82
CA ALA A 122 -21.78 -1.23 -4.07
C ALA A 122 -21.93 -1.09 -5.59
N ILE A 123 -23.06 -1.58 -6.11
CA ILE A 123 -23.54 -1.31 -7.48
C ILE A 123 -24.49 -0.12 -7.38
#